data_AF-A0A2A4J8V5-F1
#
_entry.id   AF-A0A2A4J8V5-F1
#
_cell.length_a   1.000
_cell.length_b   1.000
_cell.length_c   1.000
_cell.angle_alpha   90.00
_cell.angle_beta   90.00
_cell.angle_gamma   90.00
#
_symmetry.space_group_name_H-M   'P 1'
#
loop_
_entity.id
_entity.type
_entity.pdbx_description
1 polymer ?
#
loop_
_entity_poly.entity_id
_entity_poly.type
_entity_poly.pdbx_seq_one_letter_code
_entity_poly.pdbx_strand_id
1 'polypeptide(L)'
;MKTATEQCGRCRAAARTLNLNKFCSRDYVIMGKVVGREASAAGDQWVRLALSVQAVYKRAPRSRLRRGGTALHVRAADLACKCPKIKINKSYLILGVEKEGVSSGLPGLTVGERTLLLEWRDDWHRRIRRLQRRAINCH
;
A
#
# COMPACT_ATOMS: atom_id res chain seq x y z
N MET A 1 8.38 31.39 -9.50
CA MET A 1 7.28 30.49 -9.11
C MET A 1 7.70 29.07 -9.49
N LYS A 2 7.87 28.15 -8.52
CA LYS A 2 8.28 26.77 -8.80
C LYS A 2 7.07 25.96 -9.29
N THR A 3 7.20 25.29 -10.42
CA THR A 3 6.14 24.46 -10.99
C THR A 3 5.80 23.30 -10.05
N ALA A 4 4.56 22.77 -10.10
CA ALA A 4 4.11 21.68 -9.21
C ALA A 4 5.02 20.43 -9.27
N THR A 5 5.73 20.23 -10.38
CA THR A 5 6.73 19.18 -10.60
C THR A 5 8.03 19.36 -9.83
N GLU A 6 8.44 20.58 -9.50
CA GLU A 6 9.71 20.87 -8.79
C GLU A 6 9.60 20.69 -7.26
N GLN A 7 8.38 20.56 -6.73
CA GLN A 7 8.12 20.35 -5.30
C GLN A 7 8.00 18.86 -4.93
N CYS A 8 7.89 17.99 -5.94
CA CYS A 8 7.67 16.56 -5.75
C CYS A 8 9.00 15.84 -5.46
N GLY A 9 9.10 15.27 -4.26
CA GLY A 9 10.23 14.41 -3.88
C GLY A 9 10.18 13.01 -4.51
N ARG A 10 11.13 12.15 -4.12
CA ARG A 10 11.19 10.76 -4.58
C ARG A 10 9.97 9.97 -4.12
N CYS A 11 9.26 9.36 -5.07
CA CYS A 11 8.12 8.49 -4.76
C CYS A 11 8.56 7.17 -4.09
N ARG A 12 8.46 7.10 -2.77
CA ARG A 12 8.85 5.89 -2.00
C ARG A 12 7.88 4.73 -2.19
N ALA A 13 6.59 5.03 -2.39
CA ALA A 13 5.54 4.04 -2.59
C ALA A 13 5.63 3.31 -3.93
N ALA A 14 6.18 3.94 -4.98
CA ALA A 14 6.31 3.36 -6.30
C ALA A 14 7.52 2.42 -6.38
N ALA A 15 7.36 1.20 -5.85
CA ALA A 15 8.37 0.16 -5.99
C ALA A 15 8.24 -0.55 -7.34
N ARG A 16 9.37 -0.91 -7.95
CA ARG A 16 9.42 -1.80 -9.14
C ARG A 16 9.73 -3.26 -8.80
N THR A 17 10.37 -3.50 -7.66
CA THR A 17 10.89 -4.81 -7.29
C THR A 17 10.56 -5.17 -5.84
N LEU A 18 10.26 -6.45 -5.63
CA LEU A 18 10.10 -7.05 -4.31
C LEU A 18 11.16 -8.14 -4.09
N ASN A 19 11.92 -8.01 -3.01
CA ASN A 19 12.89 -9.01 -2.55
C ASN A 19 12.53 -9.49 -1.13
N LEU A 20 13.28 -10.47 -0.62
CA LEU A 20 13.03 -11.04 0.70
C LEU A 20 13.16 -9.98 1.81
N ASN A 21 14.19 -9.15 1.78
CA ASN A 21 14.41 -8.12 2.81
C ASN A 21 13.22 -7.15 2.89
N LYS A 22 12.71 -6.69 1.74
CA LYS A 22 11.52 -5.85 1.69
C LYS A 22 10.30 -6.58 2.24
N PHE A 23 10.12 -7.86 1.90
CA PHE A 23 9.01 -8.67 2.43
C PHE A 23 9.12 -8.88 3.96
N CYS A 24 10.32 -9.14 4.47
CA CYS A 24 10.58 -9.32 5.90
C CYS A 24 10.31 -8.03 6.68
N SER A 25 10.77 -6.88 6.17
CA SER A 25 10.73 -5.62 6.90
C SER A 25 9.35 -4.92 6.95
N ARG A 26 8.29 -5.52 6.39
CA ARG A 26 6.91 -5.01 6.45
C ARG A 26 6.05 -5.93 7.31
N ASP A 27 5.07 -5.38 8.01
CA ASP A 27 4.24 -6.17 8.92
C ASP A 27 3.01 -6.79 8.21
N TYR A 28 2.58 -6.21 7.08
CA TYR A 28 1.55 -6.78 6.21
C TYR A 28 1.97 -6.81 4.74
N VAL A 29 1.41 -7.78 4.02
CA VAL A 29 1.50 -7.92 2.57
C VAL A 29 0.17 -8.44 2.05
N ILE A 30 -0.48 -7.67 1.17
CA ILE A 30 -1.82 -7.99 0.63
C ILE A 30 -1.90 -7.77 -0.87
N MET A 31 -2.79 -8.51 -1.52
CA MET A 31 -3.30 -8.15 -2.85
C MET A 31 -4.63 -7.44 -2.66
N GLY A 32 -4.73 -6.19 -3.12
CA GLY A 32 -5.94 -5.38 -3.02
C GLY A 32 -6.29 -4.74 -4.36
N LYS A 33 -7.57 -4.75 -4.72
CA LYS A 33 -8.12 -4.03 -5.87
C LYS A 33 -8.62 -2.67 -5.43
N VAL A 34 -8.18 -1.60 -6.08
CA VAL A 34 -8.73 -0.27 -5.85
C VAL A 34 -10.06 -0.18 -6.59
N VAL A 35 -11.14 -0.01 -5.86
CA VAL A 35 -12.52 -0.05 -6.40
C VAL A 35 -13.01 1.35 -6.77
N GLY A 36 -12.59 2.37 -6.04
CA GLY A 36 -13.02 3.74 -6.25
C GLY A 36 -12.29 4.73 -5.36
N ARG A 37 -12.59 6.01 -5.55
CA ARG A 37 -12.20 7.10 -4.65
C ARG A 37 -13.45 7.52 -3.89
N GLU A 38 -13.36 7.59 -2.57
CA GLU A 38 -14.45 8.04 -1.70
C GLU A 38 -14.29 9.54 -1.42
N ALA A 39 -15.40 10.22 -1.15
CA ALA A 39 -15.36 11.61 -0.69
C ALA A 39 -14.62 11.66 0.67
N SER A 40 -13.55 12.45 0.75
CA SER A 40 -12.72 12.53 1.95
C SER A 40 -13.51 13.17 3.09
N ALA A 41 -13.81 12.40 4.14
CA ALA A 41 -14.26 12.95 5.43
C ALA A 41 -13.09 13.45 6.30
N ALA A 42 -11.85 13.17 5.90
CA ALA A 42 -10.62 13.37 6.67
C ALA A 42 -9.78 14.54 6.13
N GLY A 43 -10.35 15.75 6.11
CA GLY A 43 -9.67 17.00 5.71
C GLY A 43 -9.08 17.00 4.29
N ASP A 44 -8.56 18.14 3.87
CA ASP A 44 -8.01 18.32 2.51
C ASP A 44 -6.67 17.59 2.27
N GLN A 45 -6.06 17.03 3.33
CA GLN A 45 -4.73 16.44 3.25
C GLN A 45 -4.73 14.97 2.81
N TRP A 46 -5.83 14.25 3.00
CA TRP A 46 -5.91 12.82 2.73
C TRP A 46 -6.97 12.50 1.68
N VAL A 47 -6.62 11.58 0.80
CA VAL A 47 -7.53 10.98 -0.16
C VAL A 47 -7.81 9.55 0.24
N ARG A 48 -9.10 9.25 0.42
CA ARG A 48 -9.58 7.92 0.78
C ARG A 48 -9.93 7.11 -0.47
N LEU A 49 -9.28 5.97 -0.66
CA LEU A 49 -9.56 5.02 -1.72
C LEU A 49 -10.26 3.79 -1.16
N ALA A 50 -11.34 3.37 -1.82
CA ALA A 50 -12.01 2.11 -1.52
C ALA A 50 -11.14 0.95 -2.01
N LEU A 51 -10.70 0.09 -1.09
CA LEU A 51 -9.84 -1.06 -1.39
C LEU A 51 -10.57 -2.36 -1.07
N SER A 52 -10.67 -3.25 -2.06
CA SER A 52 -11.13 -4.62 -1.87
C SER A 52 -9.92 -5.54 -1.69
N VAL A 53 -9.68 -6.01 -0.47
CA VAL A 53 -8.60 -6.96 -0.15
C VAL A 53 -8.96 -8.34 -0.69
N GLN A 54 -8.25 -8.75 -1.75
CA GLN A 54 -8.47 -10.01 -2.47
C GLN A 54 -7.68 -11.17 -1.85
N ALA A 55 -6.47 -10.93 -1.33
CA ALA A 55 -5.66 -11.93 -0.64
C ALA A 55 -4.77 -11.28 0.43
N VAL A 56 -4.48 -12.03 1.50
CA VAL A 56 -3.56 -11.64 2.57
C VAL A 56 -2.41 -12.64 2.60
N TYR A 57 -1.19 -12.17 2.37
CA TYR A 57 0.02 -12.99 2.32
C TYR A 57 0.87 -12.88 3.58
N LYS A 58 0.80 -11.75 4.29
CA LYS A 58 1.45 -11.51 5.57
C LYS A 58 0.58 -10.58 6.39
N ARG A 59 0.51 -10.82 7.69
CA ARG A 59 -0.14 -9.97 8.68
C ARG A 59 0.66 -9.99 9.97
N ALA A 60 0.65 -8.89 10.72
CA ALA A 60 1.20 -8.89 12.08
C ALA A 60 0.36 -9.80 12.99
N PRO A 61 0.94 -10.38 14.06
CA PRO A 61 0.21 -11.27 14.98
C PRO A 61 -1.10 -10.69 15.55
N ARG A 62 -1.14 -9.36 15.78
CA ARG A 62 -2.31 -8.65 16.33
C ARG A 62 -3.09 -7.85 15.28
N SER A 63 -2.80 -8.04 14.00
CA SER A 63 -3.47 -7.34 12.91
C SER A 63 -4.91 -7.81 12.76
N ARG A 64 -5.82 -6.85 12.55
CA ARG A 64 -7.24 -7.11 12.18
C ARG A 64 -7.46 -7.18 10.67
N LEU A 65 -6.38 -7.11 9.88
CA LEU A 65 -6.41 -7.11 8.42
C LEU A 65 -6.90 -8.47 7.90
N ARG A 66 -7.92 -8.41 7.05
CA ARG A 66 -8.62 -9.57 6.49
C ARG A 66 -9.10 -9.27 5.08
N ARG A 67 -9.55 -10.30 4.36
CA ARG A 67 -10.18 -10.15 3.04
C ARG A 67 -11.48 -9.33 3.17
N GLY A 68 -11.85 -8.60 2.13
CA GLY A 68 -13.04 -7.74 2.11
C GLY A 68 -12.71 -6.27 1.93
N GLY A 69 -13.71 -5.40 2.15
CA GLY A 69 -13.58 -3.96 2.00
C GLY A 69 -12.76 -3.31 3.12
N THR A 70 -11.87 -2.40 2.74
CA THR A 70 -11.15 -1.50 3.65
C THR A 70 -10.85 -0.18 2.95
N ALA A 71 -10.40 0.81 3.70
CA ALA A 71 -9.94 2.08 3.15
C ALA A 71 -8.40 2.08 2.99
N LEU A 72 -7.92 2.69 1.91
CA LEU A 72 -6.51 3.03 1.72
C LEU A 72 -6.38 4.56 1.61
N HIS A 73 -5.69 5.16 2.57
CA HIS A 73 -5.46 6.59 2.63
C HIS A 73 -4.13 6.95 1.96
N VAL A 74 -4.17 7.93 1.06
CA VAL A 74 -2.98 8.46 0.38
C VAL A 74 -2.98 9.97 0.55
N ARG A 75 -1.83 10.60 0.78
CA ARG A 75 -1.78 12.07 0.87
C ARG A 75 -2.18 12.68 -0.46
N ALA A 76 -2.98 13.75 -0.40
CA ALA A 76 -3.41 14.49 -1.58
C ALA A 76 -2.21 15.05 -2.37
N ALA A 77 -1.18 15.53 -1.67
CA ALA A 77 0.08 16.01 -2.26
C ALA A 77 0.81 14.91 -3.05
N ASP A 78 0.88 13.69 -2.51
CA ASP A 78 1.54 12.56 -3.18
C ASP A 78 0.79 12.21 -4.48
N LEU A 79 -0.55 12.18 -4.46
CA LEU A 79 -1.37 11.94 -5.65
C LEU A 79 -1.25 13.05 -6.70
N ALA A 80 -1.15 14.32 -6.27
CA ALA A 80 -0.88 15.45 -7.17
C ALA A 80 0.47 15.28 -7.88
N CYS A 81 1.47 14.72 -7.18
CA CYS A 81 2.76 14.32 -7.73
C CYS A 81 2.73 13.01 -8.55
N LYS A 82 1.54 12.44 -8.83
CA LYS A 82 1.36 11.15 -9.49
C LYS A 82 2.11 10.01 -8.76
N CYS A 83 2.18 10.09 -7.44
CA CYS A 83 2.86 9.15 -6.56
C CYS A 83 1.89 8.56 -5.51
N PRO A 84 1.72 7.24 -5.43
CA PRO A 84 1.91 6.29 -6.53
C PRO A 84 0.85 6.49 -7.62
N LYS A 85 1.14 6.03 -8.85
CA LYS A 85 0.18 6.03 -9.97
C LYS A 85 -0.90 4.96 -9.78
N ILE A 86 -1.84 5.23 -8.89
CA ILE A 86 -2.96 4.33 -8.60
C ILE A 86 -4.04 4.51 -9.65
N LYS A 87 -4.54 3.39 -10.17
CA LYS A 87 -5.65 3.32 -11.12
C LYS A 87 -6.82 2.60 -10.47
N ILE A 88 -8.01 3.10 -10.71
CA ILE A 88 -9.24 2.42 -10.32
C ILE A 88 -9.38 1.12 -11.12
N ASN A 89 -10.03 0.13 -10.51
CA ASN A 89 -10.23 -1.22 -11.04
C ASN A 89 -8.96 -2.03 -11.30
N LYS A 90 -7.81 -1.59 -10.78
CA LYS A 90 -6.56 -2.36 -10.83
C LYS A 90 -6.22 -2.95 -9.46
N SER A 91 -5.62 -4.14 -9.52
CA SER A 91 -5.08 -4.82 -8.34
C SER A 91 -3.62 -4.48 -8.13
N TYR A 92 -3.24 -4.38 -6.88
CA TYR A 92 -1.89 -4.05 -6.45
C TYR A 92 -1.45 -5.03 -5.37
N LEU A 93 -0.16 -5.39 -5.40
CA LEU A 93 0.51 -5.91 -4.23
C LEU A 93 0.90 -4.71 -3.35
N ILE A 94 0.39 -4.69 -2.13
CA ILE A 94 0.61 -3.64 -1.15
C ILE A 94 1.36 -4.24 0.03
N LEU A 95 2.51 -3.65 0.33
CA LEU A 95 3.28 -3.95 1.53
C LEU A 95 3.36 -2.69 2.36
N GLY A 96 3.24 -2.78 3.67
CA GLY A 96 3.36 -1.60 4.52
C GLY A 96 3.60 -1.92 5.97
N VAL A 97 3.41 -0.89 6.80
CA VAL A 97 3.44 -1.00 8.25
C VAL A 97 2.13 -0.45 8.81
N GLU A 98 1.31 -1.30 9.42
CA GLU A 98 -0.02 -0.93 9.94
C GLU A 98 0.06 0.23 10.95
N LYS A 99 1.13 0.25 11.77
CA LYS A 99 1.37 1.32 12.74
C LYS A 99 1.45 2.71 12.11
N GLU A 100 1.92 2.85 10.86
CA GLU A 100 1.98 4.15 10.16
C GLU A 100 0.58 4.72 9.90
N GLY A 101 -0.41 3.85 9.65
CA GLY A 101 -1.82 4.25 9.54
C GLY A 101 -2.42 4.59 10.88
N VAL A 102 -2.19 3.75 11.90
CA VAL A 102 -2.69 3.96 13.28
C VAL A 102 -2.19 5.30 13.85
N SER A 103 -0.91 5.62 13.65
CA SER A 103 -0.34 6.90 14.12
C SER A 103 -0.94 8.13 13.46
N SER A 104 -1.62 7.97 12.31
CA SER A 104 -2.30 9.05 11.62
C SER A 104 -3.77 9.19 12.06
N GLY A 105 -4.27 8.32 12.95
CA GLY A 105 -5.67 8.33 13.42
C GLY A 105 -6.71 7.98 12.36
N LEU A 106 -6.29 7.51 11.17
CA LEU A 106 -7.17 7.22 10.05
C LEU A 106 -7.65 5.76 10.06
N PRO A 107 -8.94 5.49 9.78
CA PRO A 107 -9.45 4.14 9.73
C PRO A 107 -8.90 3.38 8.50
N GLY A 108 -8.39 2.16 8.66
CA GLY A 108 -7.91 1.34 7.56
C GLY A 108 -6.39 1.45 7.35
N LEU A 109 -5.95 1.36 6.08
CA LEU A 109 -4.54 1.39 5.70
C LEU A 109 -4.13 2.78 5.22
N THR A 110 -2.84 3.07 5.31
CA THR A 110 -2.27 4.35 4.86
C THR A 110 -1.02 4.10 4.02
N VAL A 111 -0.84 4.89 2.96
CA VAL A 111 0.40 4.94 2.19
C VAL A 111 1.40 5.81 2.93
N GLY A 112 2.22 5.15 3.76
CA GLY A 112 3.30 5.76 4.51
C GLY A 112 4.68 5.58 3.85
N GLU A 113 5.74 5.94 4.57
CA GLU A 113 7.11 5.92 4.04
C GLU A 113 7.63 4.53 3.70
N ARG A 114 7.19 3.51 4.43
CA ARG A 114 7.61 2.11 4.22
C ARG A 114 6.64 1.33 3.34
N THR A 115 5.61 2.00 2.85
CA THR A 115 4.61 1.40 1.96
C THR A 115 5.21 1.19 0.57
N LEU A 116 4.90 0.06 -0.05
CA LEU A 116 5.23 -0.25 -1.44
C LEU A 116 3.96 -0.71 -2.15
N LEU A 117 3.64 -0.07 -3.27
CA LEU A 117 2.57 -0.46 -4.19
C LEU A 117 3.19 -0.93 -5.50
N LEU A 118 2.95 -2.18 -5.85
CA LEU A 118 3.34 -2.75 -7.14
C LEU A 118 2.08 -3.18 -7.88
N GLU A 119 1.90 -2.74 -9.13
CA GLU A 119 0.78 -3.21 -9.95
C GLU A 119 0.85 -4.73 -10.08
N TRP A 120 -0.28 -5.39 -9.85
CA TRP A 120 -0.38 -6.83 -9.85
C TRP A 120 -0.10 -7.38 -11.26
N ARG A 121 0.66 -8.49 -11.32
CA ARG A 121 0.89 -9.27 -12.54
C ARG A 121 0.71 -10.77 -12.21
N ASP A 122 0.43 -11.59 -13.20
CA ASP A 122 0.07 -12.99 -12.96
C ASP A 122 1.20 -13.83 -12.33
N ASP A 123 2.46 -13.48 -12.60
CA ASP A 123 3.64 -14.14 -12.04
C ASP A 123 3.85 -13.86 -10.53
N TRP A 124 3.18 -12.84 -9.98
CA TRP A 124 3.31 -12.50 -8.56
C TRP A 124 2.81 -13.59 -7.63
N HIS A 125 1.77 -14.35 -8.00
CA HIS A 125 1.30 -15.47 -7.18
C HIS A 125 2.43 -16.47 -6.87
N ARG A 126 3.24 -16.82 -7.89
CA ARG A 126 4.37 -17.74 -7.72
C ARG A 126 5.51 -17.08 -6.94
N ARG A 127 5.79 -15.81 -7.23
CA ARG A 127 6.85 -15.04 -6.56
C ARG A 127 6.59 -14.86 -5.07
N ILE A 128 5.38 -14.46 -4.69
CA ILE A 128 5.01 -14.20 -3.29
C ILE A 128 5.02 -15.49 -2.48
N ARG A 129 4.51 -16.61 -3.02
CA ARG A 129 4.58 -17.91 -2.33
C ARG A 129 6.02 -18.33 -2.03
N ARG A 130 6.98 -18.05 -2.94
CA ARG A 130 8.41 -18.27 -2.66
C ARG A 130 8.92 -17.36 -1.55
N LEU A 131 8.51 -16.09 -1.53
CA LEU A 131 8.90 -15.15 -0.47
C LEU A 131 8.32 -15.57 0.89
N GLN A 132 7.05 -15.96 0.96
CA GLN A 132 6.41 -16.45 2.19
C GLN A 132 7.16 -17.65 2.79
N ARG A 133 7.51 -18.65 1.97
CA ARG A 133 8.28 -19.81 2.44
C ARG A 133 9.64 -19.43 3.00
N ARG A 134 10.33 -18.50 2.34
CA ARG A 134 11.65 -18.01 2.80
C ARG A 134 11.56 -17.08 4.01
N ALA A 135 10.43 -16.41 4.18
CA ALA A 135 10.21 -15.44 5.24
C ALA A 135 9.98 -16.07 6.61
N ILE A 136 9.88 -17.40 6.70
CA ILE A 136 9.93 -18.13 7.98
C ILE A 136 11.23 -17.82 8.73
N ASN A 137 12.32 -17.54 8.01
CA ASN A 137 13.63 -17.19 8.55
C ASN A 137 13.87 -15.68 8.57
N CYS A 138 12.82 -14.85 8.57
CA CYS A 138 12.99 -13.42 8.83
C CYS A 138 13.33 -13.27 10.33
N HIS A 139 14.56 -12.86 10.63
CA HIS A 139 15.02 -12.50 11.97
C HIS A 139 15.09 -10.97 12.09
#